data_AF-A0A7Y1SMU6-F1
#
_entry.id   AF-A0A7Y1SMU6-F1
#
_cell.length_a   1.000
_cell.length_b   1.000
_cell.length_c   1.000
_cell.angle_alpha   90.00
_cell.angle_beta   90.00
_cell.angle_gamma   90.00
#
_symmetry.space_group_name_H-M   'P 1'
#
loop_
_entity.id
_entity.type
_entity.pdbx_description
1 polymer ?
#
loop_
_entity_poly.entity_id
_entity_poly.type
_entity_poly.pdbx_seq_one_letter_code
_entity_poly.pdbx_strand_id
1 'polypeptide(L)'
;MLLRSLTKHVKDQNWFAVFLDFFIVVTGILIAFQITNWNEAREDAKNRELITDALITNLIDSINVQSEFTTEINAGLSSWEEAYAKGEQPDPFYFLISGSDTAPDTWAVFEQMSLTELFDPVTLFDLTFFYSELDGIGRKYTRYATFVENRVLPGHIDNEDVFYKSNGQLKSEFVANMNRLRTFQKETDDLTRWGKCLVYRLKAERVFDKSCPRADYVLVGASEQTNPFEEK
;
A
#
# COMPACT_ATOMS: atom_id res chain seq x y z
N MET A 1 49.99 -3.91 75.52
CA MET A 1 49.10 -2.87 74.96
C MET A 1 49.52 -2.52 73.53
N LEU A 2 49.18 -3.37 72.56
CA LEU A 2 49.36 -3.11 71.11
C LEU A 2 48.12 -3.51 70.29
N LEU A 3 47.06 -4.01 70.94
CA LEU A 3 45.84 -4.50 70.30
C LEU A 3 44.67 -3.50 70.39
N ARG A 4 44.85 -2.35 71.03
CA ARG A 4 43.77 -1.36 71.23
C ARG A 4 43.78 -0.20 70.23
N SER A 5 44.82 -0.07 69.40
CA SER A 5 44.93 0.99 68.38
C SER A 5 44.56 0.54 66.97
N LEU A 6 44.50 -0.76 66.66
CA LEU A 6 44.06 -1.23 65.33
C LEU A 6 42.54 -1.15 65.14
N THR A 7 41.76 -1.30 66.21
CA THR A 7 40.28 -1.29 66.13
C THR A 7 39.68 0.11 66.04
N LYS A 8 40.48 1.16 66.23
CA LYS A 8 40.01 2.56 66.23
C LYS A 8 40.11 3.25 64.87
N HIS A 9 40.72 2.61 63.86
CA HIS A 9 40.84 3.16 62.50
C HIS A 9 40.17 2.30 61.42
N VAL A 10 39.63 1.13 61.76
CA VAL A 10 38.92 0.25 60.81
C VAL A 10 37.43 0.60 60.70
N LYS A 11 36.88 1.41 61.62
CA LYS A 11 35.42 1.51 61.76
C LYS A 11 34.76 2.75 61.16
N ASP A 12 35.46 3.88 60.98
CA ASP A 12 34.76 5.16 60.75
C ASP A 12 35.13 5.95 59.48
N GLN A 13 36.01 5.45 58.58
CA GLN A 13 36.36 6.25 57.38
C GLN A 13 36.26 5.57 56.01
N ASN A 14 36.13 4.24 55.92
CA ASN A 14 36.09 3.56 54.61
C ASN A 14 34.68 3.17 54.15
N TRP A 15 33.64 3.33 54.98
CA TRP A 15 32.29 3.00 54.54
C TRP A 15 31.79 3.94 53.44
N PHE A 16 32.24 5.20 53.45
CA PHE A 16 32.03 6.13 52.35
C PHE A 16 32.71 5.68 51.05
N ALA A 17 33.93 5.12 51.14
CA ALA A 17 34.63 4.58 49.98
C ALA A 17 33.89 3.36 49.39
N VAL A 18 33.41 2.45 50.23
CA VAL A 18 32.60 1.29 49.80
C VAL A 18 31.27 1.73 49.17
N PHE A 19 30.61 2.74 49.73
CA PHE A 19 29.39 3.32 49.15
C PHE A 19 29.66 3.98 47.79
N LEU A 20 30.76 4.73 47.67
CA LEU A 20 31.17 5.37 46.43
C LEU A 20 31.49 4.32 45.36
N ASP A 21 32.20 3.25 45.70
CA ASP A 21 32.50 2.15 44.79
C ASP A 21 31.22 1.46 44.31
N PHE A 22 30.28 1.18 45.22
CA PHE A 22 28.97 0.63 44.86
C PHE A 22 28.18 1.57 43.95
N PHE A 23 28.16 2.86 44.26
CA PHE A 23 27.46 3.87 43.47
C PHE A 23 28.03 3.99 42.05
N ILE A 24 29.35 3.93 41.90
CA ILE A 24 30.03 3.94 40.59
C ILE A 24 29.64 2.71 39.78
N VAL A 25 29.63 1.51 40.37
CA VAL A 25 29.23 0.28 39.67
C VAL A 25 27.76 0.34 39.24
N VAL A 26 26.85 0.73 40.13
CA VAL A 26 25.41 0.87 39.81
C VAL A 26 25.19 1.90 38.72
N THR A 27 25.81 3.07 38.84
CA THR A 27 25.70 4.14 37.82
C THR A 27 26.29 3.69 36.49
N GLY A 28 27.40 2.92 36.50
CA GLY A 28 27.98 2.34 35.30
C GLY A 28 27.03 1.38 34.58
N ILE A 29 26.36 0.49 35.32
CA ILE A 29 25.34 -0.42 34.76
C ILE A 29 24.14 0.36 34.22
N LEU A 30 23.66 1.37 34.95
CA LEU A 30 22.53 2.21 34.50
C LEU A 30 22.88 2.96 33.22
N ILE A 31 24.07 3.54 33.10
CA ILE A 31 24.51 4.23 31.88
C ILE A 31 24.64 3.23 30.72
N ALA A 32 25.17 2.02 30.96
CA ALA A 32 25.24 0.99 29.94
C ALA A 32 23.86 0.64 29.38
N PHE A 33 22.86 0.41 30.25
CA PHE A 33 21.48 0.18 29.81
C PHE A 33 20.89 1.36 29.05
N GLN A 34 21.15 2.60 29.49
CA GLN A 34 20.64 3.79 28.81
C GLN A 34 21.25 3.97 27.42
N ILE A 35 22.54 3.65 27.24
CA ILE A 35 23.18 3.69 25.93
C ILE A 35 22.57 2.63 25.00
N THR A 36 22.37 1.40 25.50
CA THR A 36 21.72 0.34 24.73
C THR A 36 20.30 0.74 24.32
N ASN A 37 19.48 1.22 25.25
CA ASN A 37 18.11 1.67 24.97
C ASN A 37 18.09 2.83 23.96
N TRP A 38 19.03 3.78 24.05
CA TRP A 38 19.12 4.88 23.09
C TRP A 38 19.51 4.39 21.70
N ASN A 39 20.42 3.42 21.62
CA ASN A 39 20.83 2.83 20.34
C ASN A 39 19.66 2.06 19.69
N GLU A 40 18.93 1.25 20.46
CA GLU A 40 17.73 0.53 20.01
C GLU A 40 16.64 1.51 19.53
N ALA A 41 16.29 2.51 20.32
CA ALA A 41 15.27 3.50 19.94
C ALA A 41 15.66 4.27 18.66
N ARG A 42 16.95 4.53 18.44
CA ARG A 42 17.45 5.16 17.21
C ARG A 42 17.36 4.22 16.01
N GLU A 43 17.66 2.94 16.20
CA GLU A 43 17.54 1.92 15.16
C GLU A 43 16.08 1.71 14.75
N ASP A 44 15.16 1.65 15.73
CA ASP A 44 13.72 1.54 15.49
C ASP A 44 13.18 2.75 14.73
N ALA A 45 13.59 3.97 15.11
CA ALA A 45 13.19 5.18 14.41
C ALA A 45 13.63 5.16 12.93
N LYS A 46 14.86 4.71 12.67
CA LYS A 46 15.39 4.57 11.30
C LYS A 46 14.63 3.49 10.51
N ASN A 47 14.36 2.35 11.12
CA ASN A 47 13.61 1.27 10.47
C ASN A 47 12.18 1.71 10.13
N ARG A 48 11.52 2.46 11.02
CA ARG A 48 10.19 3.05 10.79
C ARG A 48 10.18 3.99 9.60
N GLU A 49 11.17 4.87 9.49
CA GLU A 49 11.32 5.80 8.37
C GLU A 49 11.47 5.04 7.05
N LEU A 50 12.37 4.05 6.99
CA LEU A 50 12.60 3.22 5.79
C LEU A 50 11.35 2.47 5.34
N ILE A 51 10.61 1.86 6.27
CA ILE A 51 9.39 1.09 5.96
C ILE A 51 8.28 2.01 5.47
N THR A 52 8.12 3.16 6.11
CA THR A 52 7.10 4.15 5.72
C THR A 52 7.37 4.70 4.33
N ASP A 53 8.63 5.01 4.01
CA ASP A 53 9.04 5.50 2.69
C ASP A 53 8.86 4.44 1.59
N ALA A 54 9.22 3.19 1.87
CA ALA A 54 8.99 2.06 0.96
C ALA A 54 7.48 1.86 0.67
N LEU A 55 6.64 1.98 1.69
CA LEU A 55 5.19 1.85 1.56
C LEU A 55 4.58 3.00 0.76
N ILE A 56 4.99 4.24 1.03
CA ILE A 56 4.57 5.43 0.28
C ILE A 56 4.96 5.28 -1.20
N THR A 57 6.21 4.90 -1.47
CA THR A 57 6.72 4.69 -2.83
C THR A 57 5.90 3.61 -3.54
N ASN A 58 5.68 2.47 -2.89
CA ASN A 58 4.86 1.38 -3.46
C ASN A 58 3.44 1.84 -3.81
N LEU A 59 2.79 2.60 -2.93
CA LEU A 59 1.45 3.13 -3.19
C LEU A 59 1.46 4.12 -4.37
N ILE A 60 2.44 5.02 -4.44
CA ILE A 60 2.56 6.00 -5.54
C ILE A 60 2.78 5.29 -6.88
N ASP A 61 3.71 4.34 -6.94
CA ASP A 61 3.99 3.57 -8.15
C ASP A 61 2.75 2.78 -8.59
N SER A 62 2.05 2.16 -7.64
CA SER A 62 0.82 1.44 -7.90
C SER A 62 -0.29 2.36 -8.45
N ILE A 63 -0.43 3.58 -7.91
CA ILE A 63 -1.40 4.57 -8.39
C ILE A 63 -1.08 5.00 -9.82
N ASN A 64 0.20 5.25 -10.13
CA ASN A 64 0.61 5.68 -11.46
C ASN A 64 0.30 4.62 -12.51
N VAL A 65 0.73 3.38 -12.28
CA VAL A 65 0.49 2.26 -13.19
C VAL A 65 -1.02 2.04 -13.40
N GLN A 66 -1.79 2.06 -12.33
CA GLN A 66 -3.24 1.88 -12.41
C GLN A 66 -3.94 3.02 -13.15
N SER A 67 -3.47 4.26 -12.98
CA SER A 67 -4.02 5.43 -13.67
C SER A 67 -3.76 5.39 -15.18
N GLU A 68 -2.63 4.81 -15.61
CA GLU A 68 -2.35 4.59 -17.03
C GLU A 68 -3.33 3.57 -17.62
N PHE A 69 -3.57 2.46 -16.92
CA PHE A 69 -4.53 1.45 -17.35
C PHE A 69 -5.94 2.03 -17.49
N THR A 70 -6.41 2.79 -16.50
CA THR A 70 -7.77 3.34 -16.56
C THR A 70 -7.94 4.38 -17.66
N THR A 71 -6.89 5.15 -17.96
CA THR A 71 -6.85 6.09 -19.08
C THR A 71 -6.97 5.36 -20.42
N GLU A 72 -6.19 4.31 -20.63
CA GLU A 72 -6.21 3.52 -21.87
C GLU A 72 -7.56 2.84 -22.06
N ILE A 73 -8.07 2.19 -21.01
CA ILE A 73 -9.38 1.51 -21.04
C ILE A 73 -10.50 2.49 -21.37
N ASN A 74 -10.50 3.67 -20.73
CA ASN A 74 -11.51 4.68 -20.97
C ASN A 74 -11.49 5.17 -22.44
N ALA A 75 -10.30 5.44 -22.98
CA ALA A 75 -10.14 5.87 -24.36
C ALA A 75 -10.62 4.79 -25.36
N GLY A 76 -10.22 3.54 -25.15
CA GLY A 76 -10.59 2.42 -26.01
C GLY A 76 -12.07 2.07 -25.97
N LEU A 77 -12.66 2.04 -24.77
CA LEU A 77 -14.12 1.83 -24.62
C LEU A 77 -14.93 2.96 -25.26
N SER A 78 -14.51 4.21 -25.11
CA SER A 78 -15.19 5.37 -25.71
C SER A 78 -15.13 5.31 -27.24
N SER A 79 -13.95 5.03 -27.80
CA SER A 79 -13.76 4.87 -29.25
C SER A 79 -14.66 3.76 -29.82
N TRP A 80 -14.71 2.61 -29.13
CA TRP A 80 -15.58 1.50 -29.52
C TRP A 80 -17.07 1.87 -29.46
N GLU A 81 -17.50 2.57 -28.40
CA GLU A 81 -18.89 3.03 -28.25
C GLU A 81 -19.29 3.99 -29.36
N GLU A 82 -18.42 4.93 -29.73
CA GLU A 82 -18.68 5.89 -30.80
C GLU A 82 -18.85 5.21 -32.16
N ALA A 83 -18.01 4.22 -32.47
CA ALA A 83 -18.13 3.42 -33.70
C ALA A 83 -19.42 2.59 -33.69
N TYR A 84 -19.67 1.86 -32.60
CA TYR A 84 -20.88 1.04 -32.46
C TYR A 84 -22.17 1.86 -32.53
N ALA A 85 -22.18 3.08 -31.96
CA ALA A 85 -23.32 3.99 -32.02
C ALA A 85 -23.63 4.50 -33.44
N LYS A 86 -22.64 4.51 -34.35
CA LYS A 86 -22.82 4.84 -35.77
C LYS A 86 -23.39 3.68 -36.58
N GLY A 87 -23.61 2.51 -35.96
CA GLY A 87 -24.03 1.29 -36.63
C GLY A 87 -22.87 0.51 -37.26
N GLU A 88 -21.63 0.89 -36.95
CA GLU A 88 -20.45 0.09 -37.29
C GLU A 88 -20.40 -1.17 -36.41
N GLN A 89 -19.66 -2.18 -36.86
CA GLN A 89 -19.48 -3.45 -36.15
C GLN A 89 -18.01 -3.64 -35.74
N PRO A 90 -17.42 -2.70 -34.98
CA PRO A 90 -16.02 -2.81 -34.57
C PRO A 90 -15.82 -4.04 -33.68
N ASP A 91 -14.70 -4.73 -33.80
CA ASP A 91 -14.37 -5.81 -32.88
C ASP A 91 -14.46 -5.34 -31.41
N PRO A 92 -14.91 -6.19 -30.47
CA PRO A 92 -15.00 -5.83 -29.06
C PRO A 92 -13.67 -5.29 -28.54
N PHE A 93 -13.67 -4.08 -28.00
CA PHE A 93 -12.47 -3.53 -27.38
C PHE A 93 -12.00 -4.43 -26.23
N TYR A 94 -10.69 -4.61 -26.15
CA TYR A 94 -10.04 -5.32 -25.06
C TYR A 94 -8.77 -4.59 -24.63
N PHE A 95 -8.36 -4.90 -23.42
CA PHE A 95 -7.19 -4.39 -22.74
C PHE A 95 -6.48 -5.58 -22.07
N LEU A 96 -5.21 -5.79 -22.40
CA LEU A 96 -4.37 -6.81 -21.78
C LEU A 96 -3.13 -6.15 -21.19
N ILE A 97 -2.82 -6.47 -19.95
CA ILE A 97 -1.62 -6.00 -19.26
C ILE A 97 -0.45 -6.81 -19.82
N SER A 98 0.59 -6.12 -20.28
CA SER A 98 1.80 -6.79 -20.74
C SER A 98 2.52 -7.46 -19.57
N GLY A 99 2.86 -8.74 -19.71
CA GLY A 99 3.58 -9.50 -18.70
C GLY A 99 2.67 -10.44 -17.92
N SER A 100 2.70 -10.37 -16.58
CA SER A 100 1.93 -11.27 -15.72
C SER A 100 0.55 -10.69 -15.41
N ASP A 101 -0.49 -11.51 -15.57
CA ASP A 101 -1.87 -11.19 -15.16
C ASP A 101 -2.09 -11.20 -13.65
N THR A 102 -1.06 -11.57 -12.88
CA THR A 102 -1.09 -11.66 -11.43
C THR A 102 -0.14 -10.65 -10.84
N ALA A 103 -0.67 -9.75 -10.01
CA ALA A 103 0.15 -8.82 -9.25
C ALA A 103 1.00 -9.60 -8.22
N PRO A 104 2.22 -9.13 -7.91
CA PRO A 104 2.99 -9.66 -6.81
C PRO A 104 2.26 -9.46 -5.48
N ASP A 105 2.42 -10.40 -4.54
CA ASP A 105 1.88 -10.29 -3.17
C ASP A 105 2.73 -9.32 -2.34
N THR A 106 2.56 -8.03 -2.62
CA THR A 106 3.31 -6.95 -1.97
C THR A 106 2.95 -6.82 -0.49
N TRP A 107 1.71 -7.13 -0.10
CA TRP A 107 1.29 -7.05 1.29
C TRP A 107 2.00 -8.07 2.16
N ALA A 108 2.15 -9.32 1.70
CA ALA A 108 2.90 -10.35 2.43
C ALA A 108 4.38 -9.97 2.65
N VAL A 109 4.97 -9.15 1.77
CA VAL A 109 6.32 -8.61 1.97
C VAL A 109 6.33 -7.59 3.10
N PHE A 110 5.35 -6.69 3.15
CA PHE A 110 5.26 -5.69 4.21
C PHE A 110 4.94 -6.32 5.58
N GLU A 111 4.08 -7.34 5.65
CA GLU A 111 3.73 -8.02 6.91
C GLU A 111 4.97 -8.61 7.62
N GLN A 112 6.02 -8.97 6.86
CA GLN A 112 7.27 -9.48 7.43
C GLN A 112 8.12 -8.38 8.10
N MET A 113 7.79 -7.11 7.91
CA MET A 113 8.52 -5.95 8.42
C MET A 113 7.99 -5.43 9.77
N SER A 114 7.25 -6.25 10.54
CA SER A 114 6.70 -5.89 11.86
C SER A 114 5.84 -4.61 11.88
N LEU A 115 4.98 -4.42 10.88
CA LEU A 115 4.15 -3.21 10.71
C LEU A 115 3.27 -2.86 11.92
N THR A 116 2.89 -3.86 12.73
CA THR A 116 2.05 -3.68 13.92
C THR A 116 2.65 -2.78 14.98
N GLU A 117 3.98 -2.66 14.99
CA GLU A 117 4.71 -1.78 15.92
C GLU A 117 4.89 -0.36 15.35
N LEU A 118 4.66 -0.18 14.04
CA LEU A 118 4.98 1.04 13.30
C LEU A 118 3.76 1.95 13.08
N PHE A 119 2.58 1.34 12.93
CA PHE A 119 1.35 2.03 12.55
C PHE A 119 0.24 1.85 13.58
N ASP A 120 -0.61 2.87 13.71
CA ASP A 120 -1.79 2.79 14.56
C ASP A 120 -2.82 1.81 13.96
N PRO A 121 -3.77 1.30 14.77
CA PRO A 121 -4.75 0.31 14.31
C PRO A 121 -5.63 0.76 13.14
N VAL A 122 -5.92 2.07 13.01
CA VAL A 122 -6.74 2.62 11.92
C VAL A 122 -5.95 2.62 10.62
N THR A 123 -4.68 3.01 10.66
CA THR A 123 -3.77 2.93 9.51
C THR A 123 -3.56 1.48 9.07
N LEU A 124 -3.31 0.56 10.01
CA LEU A 124 -3.17 -0.87 9.70
C LEU A 124 -4.42 -1.44 9.03
N PHE A 125 -5.60 -1.13 9.59
CA PHE A 125 -6.86 -1.58 9.01
C PHE A 125 -7.03 -1.11 7.56
N ASP A 126 -6.76 0.17 7.28
CA ASP A 126 -6.92 0.70 5.92
C ASP A 126 -5.88 0.12 4.94
N LEU A 127 -4.64 -0.10 5.38
CA LEU A 127 -3.60 -0.72 4.54
C LEU A 127 -3.98 -2.16 4.20
N THR A 128 -4.33 -2.98 5.20
CA THR A 128 -4.76 -4.36 4.99
C THR A 128 -5.95 -4.42 4.05
N PHE A 129 -6.94 -3.53 4.25
CA PHE A 129 -8.12 -3.51 3.39
C PHE A 129 -7.76 -3.08 1.95
N PHE A 130 -6.91 -2.07 1.78
CA PHE A 130 -6.47 -1.61 0.47
C PHE A 130 -5.81 -2.72 -0.34
N TYR A 131 -4.85 -3.46 0.24
CA TYR A 131 -4.18 -4.55 -0.47
C TYR A 131 -5.11 -5.74 -0.73
N SER A 132 -6.04 -6.03 0.19
CA SER A 132 -7.08 -7.04 -0.05
C SER A 132 -7.99 -6.68 -1.22
N GLU A 133 -8.32 -5.40 -1.40
CA GLU A 133 -9.11 -4.93 -2.55
C GLU A 133 -8.30 -4.98 -3.85
N LEU A 134 -7.03 -4.58 -3.83
CA LEU A 134 -6.12 -4.68 -4.98
C LEU A 134 -6.08 -6.11 -5.53
N ASP A 135 -5.89 -7.10 -4.67
CA ASP A 135 -5.91 -8.52 -5.02
C ASP A 135 -7.30 -8.99 -5.50
N GLY A 136 -8.38 -8.50 -4.86
CA GLY A 136 -9.76 -8.74 -5.31
C GLY A 136 -10.04 -8.25 -6.73
N ILE A 137 -9.54 -7.06 -7.07
CA ILE A 137 -9.62 -6.44 -8.40
C ILE A 137 -8.75 -7.23 -9.39
N GLY A 138 -7.53 -7.61 -9.02
CA GLY A 138 -6.66 -8.47 -9.84
C GLY A 138 -7.33 -9.78 -10.23
N ARG A 139 -8.00 -10.47 -9.29
CA ARG A 139 -8.77 -11.68 -9.61
C ARG A 139 -9.93 -11.43 -10.58
N LYS A 140 -10.59 -10.27 -10.52
CA LYS A 140 -11.64 -9.88 -11.48
C LYS A 140 -11.03 -9.68 -12.87
N TYR A 141 -9.87 -9.03 -12.93
CA TYR A 141 -9.10 -8.83 -14.14
C TYR A 141 -8.73 -10.16 -14.80
N THR A 142 -8.15 -11.12 -14.08
CA THR A 142 -7.79 -12.43 -14.64
C THR A 142 -9.00 -13.13 -15.29
N ARG A 143 -10.18 -13.08 -14.66
CA ARG A 143 -11.41 -13.67 -15.25
C ARG A 143 -11.85 -12.98 -16.54
N TYR A 144 -11.59 -11.68 -16.66
CA TYR A 144 -11.83 -10.92 -17.87
C TYR A 144 -10.77 -11.24 -18.94
N ALA A 145 -9.48 -11.23 -18.59
CA ALA A 145 -8.37 -11.55 -19.49
C ALA A 145 -8.51 -12.96 -20.08
N THR A 146 -8.82 -13.97 -19.26
CA THR A 146 -9.10 -15.33 -19.73
C THR A 146 -10.24 -15.38 -20.74
N PHE A 147 -11.27 -14.54 -20.62
CA PHE A 147 -12.32 -14.49 -21.64
C PHE A 147 -11.80 -13.86 -22.94
N VAL A 148 -11.04 -12.77 -22.84
CA VAL A 148 -10.42 -12.11 -24.01
C VAL A 148 -9.56 -13.10 -24.78
N GLU A 149 -8.68 -13.82 -24.10
CA GLU A 149 -7.78 -14.81 -24.72
C GLU A 149 -8.54 -15.95 -25.41
N ASN A 150 -9.62 -16.44 -24.80
CA ASN A 150 -10.34 -17.61 -25.30
C ASN A 150 -11.44 -17.28 -26.32
N ARG A 151 -11.95 -16.04 -26.32
CA ARG A 151 -13.16 -15.67 -27.08
C ARG A 151 -12.99 -14.44 -27.97
N VAL A 152 -12.20 -13.46 -27.55
CA VAL A 152 -12.03 -12.20 -28.31
C VAL A 152 -10.86 -12.34 -29.28
N LEU A 153 -9.67 -12.72 -28.81
CA LEU A 153 -8.47 -12.87 -29.67
C LEU A 153 -8.67 -13.85 -30.83
N PRO A 154 -9.30 -15.03 -30.65
CA PRO A 154 -9.57 -15.92 -31.78
C PRO A 154 -10.56 -15.30 -32.78
N GLY A 155 -11.56 -14.57 -32.28
CA GLY A 155 -12.55 -13.91 -33.13
C GLY A 155 -11.95 -12.84 -34.05
N HIS A 156 -10.91 -12.13 -33.62
CA HIS A 156 -10.18 -11.20 -34.49
C HIS A 156 -9.53 -11.90 -35.70
N ILE A 157 -9.14 -13.17 -35.54
CA ILE A 157 -8.55 -13.97 -36.62
C ILE A 157 -9.65 -14.50 -37.54
N ASP A 158 -10.78 -14.91 -36.95
CA ASP A 158 -11.91 -15.53 -37.64
C ASP A 158 -12.88 -14.52 -38.33
N ASN A 159 -12.68 -13.21 -38.13
CA ASN A 159 -13.43 -12.05 -38.70
C ASN A 159 -14.72 -11.62 -37.93
N GLU A 160 -15.26 -10.43 -38.27
CA GLU A 160 -16.30 -9.68 -37.53
C GLU A 160 -17.62 -10.46 -37.27
N ASP A 161 -17.99 -11.40 -38.16
CA ASP A 161 -19.22 -12.21 -38.06
C ASP A 161 -19.29 -13.05 -36.77
N VAL A 162 -18.15 -13.25 -36.08
CA VAL A 162 -18.05 -13.98 -34.82
C VAL A 162 -18.59 -13.16 -33.64
N PHE A 163 -18.54 -11.83 -33.70
CA PHE A 163 -18.93 -10.97 -32.57
C PHE A 163 -20.39 -10.54 -32.60
N TYR A 164 -20.94 -10.38 -33.79
CA TYR A 164 -22.25 -9.78 -34.01
C TYR A 164 -23.32 -10.80 -34.36
N LYS A 165 -24.55 -10.51 -33.95
CA LYS A 165 -25.75 -11.20 -34.44
C LYS A 165 -26.09 -10.69 -35.83
N SER A 166 -26.94 -11.42 -36.56
CA SER A 166 -27.41 -11.03 -37.90
C SER A 166 -28.15 -9.68 -37.93
N ASN A 167 -28.65 -9.19 -36.79
CA ASN A 167 -29.29 -7.89 -36.65
C ASN A 167 -28.31 -6.76 -36.28
N GLY A 168 -27.00 -7.02 -36.32
CA GLY A 168 -25.93 -6.07 -35.97
C GLY A 168 -25.74 -5.84 -34.48
N GLN A 169 -26.46 -6.53 -33.60
CA GLN A 169 -26.24 -6.42 -32.16
C GLN A 169 -25.06 -7.27 -31.71
N LEU A 170 -24.22 -6.72 -30.85
CA LEU A 170 -23.15 -7.49 -30.21
C LEU A 170 -23.72 -8.68 -29.43
N LYS A 171 -23.11 -9.87 -29.57
CA LYS A 171 -23.53 -11.06 -28.81
C LYS A 171 -23.36 -10.82 -27.31
N SER A 172 -24.26 -11.39 -26.51
CA SER A 172 -24.36 -11.11 -25.07
C SER A 172 -23.11 -11.49 -24.28
N GLU A 173 -22.34 -12.48 -24.73
CA GLU A 173 -21.09 -12.87 -24.09
C GLU A 173 -20.03 -11.77 -24.17
N PHE A 174 -19.93 -11.07 -25.31
CA PHE A 174 -19.00 -9.95 -25.48
C PHE A 174 -19.50 -8.70 -24.75
N VAL A 175 -20.82 -8.45 -24.74
CA VAL A 175 -21.41 -7.39 -23.89
C VAL A 175 -21.07 -7.62 -22.41
N ALA A 176 -21.22 -8.86 -21.93
CA ALA A 176 -20.90 -9.21 -20.55
C ALA A 176 -19.40 -9.02 -20.26
N ASN A 177 -18.52 -9.35 -21.21
CA ASN A 177 -17.09 -9.16 -21.04
C ASN A 177 -16.68 -7.67 -21.04
N MET A 178 -17.26 -6.86 -21.92
CA MET A 178 -17.07 -5.40 -21.94
C MET A 178 -17.51 -4.77 -20.61
N ASN A 179 -18.60 -5.26 -20.01
CA ASN A 179 -19.03 -4.81 -18.68
C ASN A 179 -18.05 -5.22 -17.56
N ARG A 180 -17.36 -6.36 -17.69
CA ARG A 180 -16.29 -6.73 -16.74
C ARG A 180 -15.12 -5.76 -16.85
N LEU A 181 -14.74 -5.35 -18.06
CA LEU A 181 -13.69 -4.35 -18.27
C LEU A 181 -14.06 -2.99 -17.65
N ARG A 182 -15.30 -2.51 -17.85
CA ARG A 182 -15.81 -1.28 -17.21
C ARG A 182 -15.79 -1.36 -15.69
N THR A 183 -16.16 -2.53 -15.15
CA THR A 183 -16.13 -2.76 -13.70
C THR A 183 -14.69 -2.71 -13.18
N PHE A 184 -13.76 -3.38 -13.86
CA PHE A 184 -12.34 -3.34 -13.54
C PHE A 184 -11.78 -1.91 -13.58
N GLN A 185 -12.06 -1.15 -14.64
CA GLN A 185 -11.67 0.26 -14.75
C GLN A 185 -12.18 1.07 -13.56
N LYS A 186 -13.49 1.02 -13.29
CA LYS A 186 -14.10 1.79 -12.21
C LYS A 186 -13.51 1.44 -10.84
N GLU A 187 -13.38 0.15 -10.54
CA GLU A 187 -12.83 -0.29 -9.25
C GLU A 187 -11.35 0.07 -9.11
N THR A 188 -10.60 0.06 -10.22
CA THR A 188 -9.21 0.53 -10.25
C THR A 188 -9.13 2.04 -10.01
N ASP A 189 -10.00 2.84 -10.64
CA ASP A 189 -10.10 4.29 -10.39
C ASP A 189 -10.46 4.58 -8.92
N ASP A 190 -11.40 3.83 -8.34
CA ASP A 190 -11.77 3.93 -6.93
C ASP A 190 -10.58 3.57 -6.01
N LEU A 191 -9.84 2.51 -6.35
CA LEU A 191 -8.65 2.09 -5.62
C LEU A 191 -7.53 3.14 -5.69
N THR A 192 -7.27 3.76 -6.84
CA THR A 192 -6.25 4.83 -6.95
C THR A 192 -6.58 6.04 -6.07
N ARG A 193 -7.87 6.41 -5.95
CA ARG A 193 -8.30 7.48 -5.03
C ARG A 193 -8.07 7.09 -3.58
N TRP A 194 -8.32 5.84 -3.21
CA TRP A 194 -7.94 5.34 -1.89
C TRP A 194 -6.42 5.41 -1.67
N GLY A 195 -5.63 4.95 -2.64
CA GLY A 195 -4.17 5.02 -2.57
C GLY A 195 -3.68 6.43 -2.27
N LYS A 196 -4.23 7.45 -2.96
CA LYS A 196 -3.89 8.87 -2.71
C LYS A 196 -4.21 9.29 -1.27
N CYS A 197 -5.35 8.86 -0.73
CA CYS A 197 -5.71 9.10 0.67
C CYS A 197 -4.70 8.49 1.64
N LEU A 198 -4.25 7.26 1.38
CA LEU A 198 -3.27 6.56 2.21
C LEU A 198 -1.88 7.20 2.13
N VAL A 199 -1.45 7.61 0.94
CA VAL A 199 -0.22 8.38 0.76
C VAL A 199 -0.27 9.67 1.57
N TYR A 200 -1.37 10.41 1.50
CA TYR A 200 -1.55 11.61 2.32
C TYR A 200 -1.48 11.31 3.82
N ARG A 201 -2.13 10.22 4.28
CA ARG A 201 -2.05 9.80 5.69
C ARG A 201 -0.62 9.50 6.12
N LEU A 202 0.09 8.68 5.35
CA LEU A 202 1.44 8.21 5.71
C LEU A 202 2.46 9.35 5.71
N LYS A 203 2.26 10.38 4.88
CA LYS A 203 3.08 11.60 4.87
C LYS A 203 2.75 12.58 6.00
N ALA A 204 1.59 12.45 6.66
CA ALA A 204 1.18 13.41 7.65
C ALA A 204 1.92 13.21 8.98
N GLU A 205 2.34 14.31 9.61
CA GLU A 205 2.95 14.30 10.96
C GLU A 205 1.93 14.03 12.09
N ARG A 206 0.69 13.65 11.76
CA ARG A 206 -0.41 13.42 12.71
C ARG A 206 -1.05 12.04 12.51
N VAL A 207 -1.61 11.52 13.60
CA VAL A 207 -2.46 10.32 13.57
C VAL A 207 -3.90 10.71 13.25
N PHE A 208 -4.58 9.87 12.48
CA PHE A 208 -6.00 10.04 12.16
C PHE A 208 -6.83 9.00 12.91
N ASP A 209 -7.95 9.44 13.49
CA ASP A 209 -8.90 8.60 14.23
C ASP A 209 -9.90 7.88 13.31
N LYS A 210 -9.94 8.27 12.02
CA LYS A 210 -10.90 7.75 11.04
C LYS A 210 -10.21 7.19 9.80
N SER A 211 -10.80 6.11 9.27
CA SER A 211 -10.44 5.50 8.00
C SER A 211 -10.59 6.46 6.82
N CYS A 212 -9.86 6.16 5.74
CA CYS A 212 -10.07 6.76 4.42
C CYS A 212 -11.45 6.32 3.91
N PRO A 213 -12.43 7.22 3.84
CA PRO A 213 -13.80 6.83 3.50
C PRO A 213 -13.90 6.44 2.01
N ARG A 214 -14.70 5.41 1.70
CA ARG A 214 -14.81 4.90 0.31
C ARG A 214 -15.62 5.80 -0.63
N ALA A 215 -16.47 6.68 -0.09
CA ALA A 215 -17.35 7.53 -0.89
C ALA A 215 -16.65 8.80 -1.38
N ASP A 216 -15.70 9.31 -0.60
CA ASP A 216 -15.04 10.60 -0.80
C ASP A 216 -13.50 10.53 -0.74
N TYR A 217 -12.89 9.39 -0.37
CA TYR A 217 -11.44 9.11 -0.33
C TYR A 217 -10.57 10.29 0.15
N VAL A 218 -11.11 11.09 1.05
CA VAL A 218 -10.48 12.31 1.59
C VAL A 218 -10.60 12.23 3.11
N LEU A 219 -9.49 12.49 3.80
CA LEU A 219 -9.51 12.57 5.27
C LEU A 219 -10.03 13.94 5.71
N VAL A 220 -10.84 13.94 6.77
CA VAL A 220 -11.34 15.18 7.38
C VAL A 220 -10.16 16.05 7.81
N GLY A 221 -10.05 17.24 7.24
CA GLY A 221 -8.94 18.16 7.46
C GLY A 221 -7.75 17.99 6.51
N ALA A 222 -7.88 17.22 5.43
CA ALA A 222 -7.05 17.34 4.23
C ALA A 222 -7.61 18.48 3.34
N SER A 223 -6.76 19.36 2.79
CA SER A 223 -7.20 20.33 1.78
C SER A 223 -7.21 19.67 0.39
N GLU A 224 -8.14 20.08 -0.48
CA GLU A 224 -8.21 19.63 -1.89
C GLU A 224 -6.90 19.82 -2.69
N GLN A 225 -5.94 20.59 -2.15
CA GLN A 225 -4.64 20.89 -2.76
C GLN A 225 -3.52 19.90 -2.42
N THR A 226 -3.76 18.85 -1.64
CA THR A 226 -2.73 17.81 -1.42
C THR A 226 -2.82 16.74 -2.49
N ASN A 227 -2.59 17.14 -3.74
CA ASN A 227 -2.24 16.20 -4.79
C ASN A 227 -0.79 15.76 -4.54
N PRO A 228 -0.51 14.49 -4.17
CA PRO A 228 0.87 14.04 -3.95
C PRO A 228 1.74 14.11 -5.22
N PHE A 229 1.14 14.44 -6.37
CA PHE A 229 1.77 14.64 -7.67
C PHE A 229 2.03 16.13 -8.02
N GLU A 230 1.81 17.08 -7.10
CA GLU A 230 2.07 18.53 -7.33
C GLU A 230 3.35 19.08 -6.66
N GLU A 231 4.26 18.22 -6.20
CA GLU A 231 5.62 18.66 -5.82
C GLU A 231 6.64 18.39 -6.94
N LYS A 232 6.78 19.40 -7.82
CA LYS A 232 7.82 19.65 -8.83
C LYS A 232 8.04 18.65 -9.96
#